data_AF-A0A821J4A9-F1
#
_entry.id   AF-A0A821J4A9-F1
#
_cell.length_a   1.000
_cell.length_b   1.000
_cell.length_c   1.000
_cell.angle_alpha   90.00
_cell.angle_beta   90.00
_cell.angle_gamma   90.00
#
_symmetry.space_group_name_H-M   'P 1'
#
loop_
_entity.id
_entity.type
_entity.pdbx_description
1 polymer ?
#
loop_
_entity_poly.entity_id
_entity_poly.type
_entity_poly.pdbx_seq_one_letter_code
_entity_poly.pdbx_strand_id
1 'polypeptide(L)'
;MVSKLVDNLNAEIVLGTVQNIREAAEWLSYTYLYVRMIKEPQLYGVSNESLLVDKYLFQRRLDLIHSAAIQLDKCHLIRYDRKTGNFQGTEHGRIAS
;
A
#
# COMPACT_ATOMS: atom_id res chain seq x y z
N MET A 1 -6.95 -8.63 -8.06
CA MET A 1 -5.93 -7.62 -8.38
C MET A 1 -5.42 -6.93 -7.11
N VAL A 2 -6.29 -6.46 -6.21
CA VAL A 2 -5.88 -5.90 -4.90
C VAL A 2 -5.22 -6.93 -3.98
N SER A 3 -5.53 -8.23 -4.12
CA SER A 3 -4.87 -9.29 -3.33
C SER A 3 -3.34 -9.31 -3.50
N LYS A 4 -2.83 -9.03 -4.70
CA LYS A 4 -1.38 -9.00 -4.96
C LYS A 4 -0.67 -7.78 -4.41
N LEU A 5 -1.41 -6.70 -4.14
CA LEU A 5 -0.84 -5.53 -3.46
C LEU A 5 -0.35 -5.90 -2.06
N VAL A 6 -1.11 -6.73 -1.35
CA VAL A 6 -0.82 -7.16 0.03
C VAL A 6 0.46 -8.00 0.06
N ASP A 7 0.55 -9.00 -0.82
CA ASP A 7 1.74 -9.86 -0.96
C ASP A 7 2.99 -9.03 -1.32
N ASN A 8 2.88 -8.16 -2.33
CA ASN A 8 3.99 -7.34 -2.79
C ASN A 8 4.45 -6.34 -1.73
N LEU A 9 3.52 -5.75 -0.96
CA LEU A 9 3.85 -4.85 0.13
C LEU A 9 4.61 -5.58 1.24
N ASN A 10 4.22 -6.81 1.59
CA ASN A 10 4.95 -7.63 2.56
C ASN A 10 6.40 -7.86 2.13
N ALA A 11 6.61 -8.20 0.85
CA ALA A 11 7.94 -8.43 0.30
C ALA A 11 8.85 -7.19 0.43
N GLU A 12 8.35 -6.02 0.05
CA GLU A 12 9.14 -4.78 0.13
C GLU A 12 9.45 -4.33 1.57
N ILE A 13 8.53 -4.58 2.51
CA ILE A 13 8.76 -4.33 3.94
C ILE A 13 9.83 -5.29 4.48
N VAL A 14 9.76 -6.56 4.10
CA VAL A 14 10.73 -7.59 4.50
C VAL A 14 12.12 -7.31 3.94
N LEU A 15 12.20 -6.86 2.69
CA LEU A 15 13.46 -6.47 2.03
C LEU A 15 14.05 -5.17 2.61
N GLY A 16 13.24 -4.38 3.33
CA GLY A 16 13.64 -3.10 3.90
C GLY A 16 13.61 -1.93 2.93
N THR A 17 13.09 -2.14 1.71
CA THR A 17 12.90 -1.09 0.69
C THR A 17 11.87 -0.06 1.16
N VAL A 18 10.89 -0.50 1.94
CA VAL A 18 9.77 0.32 2.43
C VAL A 18 9.65 0.17 3.95
N GLN A 19 9.75 1.29 4.68
CA GLN A 19 9.78 1.26 6.15
C GLN A 19 8.58 1.95 6.80
N ASN A 20 7.83 2.77 6.05
CA ASN A 20 6.66 3.46 6.56
C ASN A 20 5.58 3.65 5.49
N ILE A 21 4.39 4.05 5.94
CA ILE A 21 3.21 4.19 5.09
C ILE A 21 3.40 5.21 3.96
N ARG A 22 4.18 6.26 4.18
CA ARG A 22 4.43 7.31 3.18
C ARG A 22 5.35 6.77 2.08
N GLU A 23 6.43 6.10 2.44
CA GLU A 23 7.31 5.39 1.49
C GLU A 23 6.55 4.32 0.72
N ALA A 24 5.66 3.57 1.37
CA ALA A 24 4.83 2.57 0.70
C ALA A 24 3.86 3.21 -0.31
N ALA A 25 3.28 4.37 0.02
CA ALA A 25 2.43 5.11 -0.91
C ALA A 25 3.24 5.68 -2.08
N GLU A 26 4.50 6.04 -1.87
CA GLU A 26 5.42 6.46 -2.93
C GLU A 26 5.82 5.28 -3.82
N TRP A 27 6.18 4.14 -3.22
CA TRP A 27 6.41 2.88 -3.94
C TRP A 27 5.23 2.50 -4.83
N LEU A 28 4.00 2.62 -4.33
CA LEU A 28 2.79 2.33 -5.10
C LEU A 28 2.66 3.23 -6.35
N SER A 29 3.22 4.44 -6.34
CA SER A 29 3.21 5.35 -7.49
C SER A 29 4.07 4.87 -8.66
N TYR A 30 5.04 3.99 -8.43
CA TYR A 30 5.86 3.38 -9.48
C TYR A 30 5.22 2.14 -10.11
N THR A 31 4.07 1.70 -9.61
CA THR A 31 3.41 0.49 -10.08
C THR A 31 2.44 0.73 -11.23
N TYR A 32 2.17 -0.32 -12.01
CA TYR A 32 1.14 -0.28 -13.06
C TYR A 32 -0.27 0.01 -12.50
N LEU A 33 -0.55 -0.38 -11.25
CA LEU A 33 -1.84 -0.13 -10.59
C LEU A 33 -2.11 1.37 -10.48
N TYR A 34 -1.12 2.17 -10.06
CA TYR A 34 -1.26 3.64 -10.00
C TYR A 34 -1.58 4.24 -11.37
N VAL A 35 -0.83 3.84 -12.41
CA VAL A 35 -1.06 4.35 -13.78
C VAL A 35 -2.49 4.05 -14.24
N ARG A 36 -3.02 2.87 -13.93
CA ARG A 36 -4.40 2.50 -14.28
C ARG A 36 -5.45 3.24 -13.45
N MET A 37 -5.19 3.50 -12.17
CA MET A 37 -6.08 4.30 -11.31
C MET A 37 -6.20 5.75 -11.79
N ILE A 38 -5.15 6.32 -12.39
CA ILE A 38 -5.20 7.66 -12.98
C ILE A 38 -5.91 7.66 -14.34
N LYS A 39 -5.62 6.66 -15.19
CA LYS A 39 -6.19 6.59 -16.55
C LYS A 39 -7.67 6.21 -16.57
N GLU A 40 -8.08 5.26 -15.73
CA GLU A 40 -9.44 4.70 -15.69
C GLU A 40 -9.97 4.66 -14.24
N PRO A 41 -10.14 5.81 -13.57
CA PRO A 41 -10.40 5.90 -12.13
C PRO A 41 -11.66 5.15 -11.68
N GLN A 42 -12.73 5.21 -12.47
CA GLN A 42 -14.02 4.61 -12.11
C GLN A 42 -13.92 3.07 -11.94
N LEU A 43 -13.08 2.40 -12.74
CA LEU A 43 -12.86 0.95 -12.62
C LEU A 43 -12.18 0.54 -11.31
N TYR A 44 -11.52 1.48 -10.64
CA TYR A 44 -10.80 1.26 -9.38
C TYR A 44 -11.49 1.92 -8.18
N GLY A 45 -12.76 2.30 -8.34
CA GLY A 45 -13.57 2.93 -7.29
C GLY A 45 -13.03 4.32 -6.90
N VAL A 46 -12.34 4.99 -7.80
CA VAL A 46 -11.91 6.38 -7.65
C VAL A 46 -12.91 7.25 -8.39
N SER A 47 -13.53 8.21 -7.69
CA SER A 47 -14.45 9.14 -8.32
C SER A 47 -13.67 10.20 -9.11
N ASN A 48 -14.27 10.73 -10.19
CA ASN A 48 -13.66 11.83 -10.94
C ASN A 48 -13.51 13.09 -10.08
N GLU A 49 -14.41 13.32 -9.12
CA GLU A 49 -14.30 14.40 -8.14
C GLU A 49 -13.06 14.23 -7.24
N SER A 50 -12.74 13.00 -6.85
CA SER A 50 -11.52 12.70 -6.10
C SER A 50 -10.26 13.07 -6.88
N LEU A 51 -10.25 12.94 -8.21
CA LEU A 51 -9.13 13.38 -9.05
C LEU A 51 -9.04 14.90 -9.19
N LEU A 52 -10.15 15.63 -9.06
CA LEU A 52 -10.13 17.10 -9.05
C LEU A 52 -9.50 17.63 -7.75
N VAL A 53 -9.76 16.96 -6.62
CA VAL A 53 -9.23 17.33 -5.30
C VAL A 53 -7.80 16.81 -5.09
N ASP A 54 -7.54 15.58 -5.50
CA ASP A 54 -6.24 14.89 -5.37
C ASP A 54 -5.84 14.31 -6.73
N LYS A 55 -5.28 15.17 -7.57
CA LYS A 55 -4.82 14.83 -8.93
C LYS A 55 -3.87 13.63 -8.96
N TYR A 56 -3.10 13.46 -7.90
CA TYR A 56 -2.11 12.38 -7.80
C TYR A 56 -2.62 11.21 -7.00
N LEU A 57 -3.84 11.19 -6.48
CA LEU A 57 -4.40 10.12 -5.65
C LEU A 57 -3.50 9.74 -4.45
N PHE A 58 -2.75 10.70 -3.90
CA PHE A 58 -1.87 10.46 -2.76
C PHE A 58 -2.64 9.94 -1.55
N GLN A 59 -3.77 10.57 -1.20
CA GLN A 59 -4.61 10.13 -0.08
C GLN A 59 -5.17 8.73 -0.33
N ARG A 60 -5.64 8.48 -1.56
CA ARG A 60 -6.17 7.17 -1.94
C ARG A 60 -5.10 6.07 -1.86
N ARG A 61 -3.85 6.36 -2.22
CA ARG A 61 -2.73 5.42 -2.08
C ARG A 61 -2.44 5.14 -0.61
N LEU A 62 -2.45 6.15 0.25
CA LEU A 62 -2.31 5.95 1.70
C LEU A 62 -3.40 5.03 2.25
N ASP A 63 -4.67 5.24 1.87
CA ASP A 63 -5.78 4.41 2.34
C ASP A 63 -5.65 2.94 1.91
N LEU A 64 -5.19 2.71 0.66
CA LEU A 64 -4.94 1.37 0.13
C LEU A 64 -3.82 0.66 0.88
N ILE A 65 -2.69 1.34 1.08
CA ILE A 65 -1.56 0.81 1.85
C ILE A 65 -1.96 0.58 3.31
N HIS A 66 -2.69 1.49 3.93
CA HIS A 66 -3.18 1.33 5.30
C HIS A 66 -4.04 0.07 5.44
N SER A 67 -4.97 -0.14 4.50
CA SER A 67 -5.83 -1.32 4.48
C SER A 67 -5.03 -2.61 4.29
N ALA A 68 -4.01 -2.60 3.43
CA ALA A 68 -3.11 -3.74 3.22
C ALA A 68 -2.25 -4.01 4.46
N ALA A 69 -1.67 -2.97 5.07
CA ALA A 69 -0.86 -3.09 6.29
C ALA A 69 -1.67 -3.65 7.47
N ILE A 70 -2.94 -3.25 7.63
CA ILE A 70 -3.82 -3.83 8.64
C ILE A 70 -4.05 -5.33 8.39
N GLN A 71 -4.18 -5.76 7.13
CA GLN A 71 -4.34 -7.18 6.82
C GLN A 71 -3.06 -7.97 7.13
N LEU A 72 -1.90 -7.45 6.76
CA LEU A 72 -0.61 -8.07 7.06
C LEU A 72 -0.35 -8.17 8.57
N ASP A 73 -0.68 -7.11 9.32
CA ASP A 73 -0.55 -7.06 10.78
C ASP A 73 -1.49 -8.07 11.47
N LYS A 74 -2.73 -8.19 10.99
CA LYS A 74 -3.70 -9.21 11.46
C LYS A 74 -3.21 -10.64 11.20
N CYS A 75 -2.49 -10.87 10.10
CA CYS A 75 -1.89 -12.16 9.76
C CYS A 75 -0.50 -12.36 10.41
N HIS A 76 -0.04 -11.43 11.26
CA HIS A 76 1.27 -11.46 11.91
C HIS A 76 2.47 -11.49 10.95
N LEU A 77 2.31 -11.01 9.71
CA LEU A 77 3.38 -10.95 8.70
C LEU A 77 4.27 -9.71 8.89
N ILE A 78 3.68 -8.59 9.31
CA ILE A 78 4.39 -7.38 9.70
C ILE A 78 3.90 -6.91 11.07
N ARG A 79 4.65 -6.02 11.73
CA ARG A 79 4.12 -5.17 12.79
C ARG A 79 3.89 -3.77 12.24
N TYR A 80 2.67 -3.27 12.38
CA TYR A 80 2.30 -1.95 11.90
C TYR A 80 1.93 -1.00 13.06
N ASP A 81 2.75 0.04 13.29
CA ASP A 81 2.42 1.10 14.24
C ASP A 81 1.57 2.17 13.55
N ARG A 82 0.29 2.23 13.94
CA ARG A 82 -0.70 3.16 13.36
C ARG A 82 -0.46 4.62 13.76
N LYS A 83 0.23 4.88 14.87
CA LYS A 83 0.50 6.25 15.33
C LYS A 83 1.65 6.87 14.55
N THR A 84 2.73 6.11 14.36
CA THR A 84 3.92 6.59 13.66
C THR A 84 3.86 6.32 12.15
N GLY A 85 3.06 5.34 11.73
CA GLY A 85 2.99 4.91 10.33
C GLY A 85 4.12 3.95 9.94
N ASN A 86 4.93 3.47 10.89
CA ASN A 86 6.10 2.64 10.64
C ASN A 86 5.75 1.16 10.54
N PHE A 87 6.52 0.44 9.73
CA PHE A 87 6.46 -1.00 9.56
C PHE A 87 7.70 -1.66 10.14
N GLN A 88 7.52 -2.85 10.71
CA GLN A 88 8.62 -3.76 11.04
C GLN A 88 8.32 -5.12 10.44
N GLY A 89 9.24 -5.65 9.63
CA GLY A 89 9.14 -7.01 9.12
C GLY A 89 9.25 -8.04 10.24
N THR A 90 8.48 -9.13 10.16
CA THR A 90 8.58 -10.26 11.09
C THR A 90 9.23 -11.46 10.39
N GLU A 91 9.69 -12.44 11.18
CA GLU A 91 10.21 -13.70 10.64
C GLU A 91 9.15 -14.50 9.88
N HIS A 92 7.88 -14.44 10.32
CA HIS A 92 6.76 -15.05 9.60
C HIS A 92 6.52 -14.37 8.24
N GLY A 93 6.61 -13.04 8.20
CA GLY A 93 6.56 -12.26 6.96
C GLY A 93 7.67 -12.63 5.99
N ARG A 94 8.87 -12.94 6.48
CA ARG A 94 10.01 -13.39 5.66
C ARG A 94 9.78 -14.75 5.02
N ILE A 95 9.16 -15.69 5.75
CA ILE A 95 8.89 -17.05 5.25
C ILE A 95 7.73 -17.04 4.25
N ALA A 96 6.77 -16.12 4.42
CA ALA A 96 5.59 -16.00 3.56
C ALA A 96 5.82 -15.19 2.26
N SER A 97 6.98 -14.55 2.11
CA SER A 97 7.30 -13.66 0.99
C SER A 97 7.87 -14.38 -0.23
#